data_AF-A0A351DDP4-F1
#
_entry.id   AF-A0A351DDP4-F1
#
_cell.length_a   1.000
_cell.length_b   1.000
_cell.length_c   1.000
_cell.angle_alpha   90.00
_cell.angle_beta   90.00
_cell.angle_gamma   90.00
#
_symmetry.space_group_name_H-M   'P 1'
#
loop_
_entity.id
_entity.type
_entity.pdbx_description
1 polymer ?
#
loop_
_entity_poly.entity_id
_entity_poly.type
_entity_poly.pdbx_seq_one_letter_code
_entity_poly.pdbx_strand_id
1 'polypeptide(L)'
;MAGDIMFTGEYERLLDEKGRLVLPPTFRRHLVNAAFLTKSLEDPCLLVYSEEEIEKAAARLIEQVKKNQVSPHAQRRWAASISEVRSDGQGRIAIPPKL
;
A
#
# COMPACT_ATOMS: atom_id res chain seq x y z
N MET A 1 5.09 -12.86 20.01
CA MET A 1 5.95 -13.34 18.90
C MET A 1 5.33 -12.80 17.62
N ALA A 2 5.72 -11.61 17.18
CA ALA A 2 5.32 -11.10 15.87
C ALA A 2 6.06 -11.94 14.84
N GLY A 3 5.41 -12.99 14.31
CA GLY A 3 5.95 -13.70 13.16
C GLY A 3 5.98 -12.72 12.01
N ASP A 4 7.18 -12.40 11.52
CA ASP A 4 7.42 -11.37 10.51
C ASP A 4 6.36 -11.43 9.40
N ILE A 5 5.65 -10.32 9.22
CA ILE A 5 4.77 -10.11 8.07
C ILE A 5 5.70 -10.01 6.86
N MET A 6 5.91 -11.13 6.18
CA MET A 6 6.78 -11.17 5.02
C MET A 6 5.95 -11.22 3.74
N PHE A 7 5.97 -10.13 2.99
CA PHE A 7 5.47 -10.06 1.62
C PHE A 7 6.63 -10.37 0.67
N THR A 8 6.75 -11.62 0.23
CA THR A 8 7.82 -12.06 -0.68
C THR A 8 7.27 -12.82 -1.87
N GLY A 9 8.08 -12.87 -2.92
CA GLY A 9 7.74 -13.50 -4.19
C GLY A 9 7.27 -12.50 -5.24
N GLU A 10 7.18 -12.98 -6.47
CA GLU A 10 6.71 -12.24 -7.63
C GLU A 10 5.45 -12.91 -8.18
N TYR A 11 4.44 -12.11 -8.48
CA TYR A 11 3.12 -12.62 -8.86
C TYR A 11 2.53 -11.79 -10.00
N GLU A 12 2.53 -12.34 -11.21
CA GLU A 12 1.88 -11.71 -12.36
C GLU A 12 0.36 -11.90 -12.29
N ARG A 13 -0.40 -10.80 -12.29
CA ARG A 13 -1.86 -10.81 -12.26
C ARG A 13 -2.42 -9.71 -13.14
N LEU A 14 -3.45 -10.04 -13.91
CA LEU A 14 -4.26 -9.05 -14.60
C LEU A 14 -5.30 -8.47 -13.64
N LEU A 15 -5.66 -7.21 -13.86
CA LEU A 15 -6.84 -6.63 -13.23
C LEU A 15 -8.09 -7.25 -13.86
N ASP A 16 -9.12 -7.46 -13.05
CA ASP A 16 -10.43 -7.82 -13.57
C ASP A 16 -11.15 -6.61 -14.19
N GLU A 17 -12.30 -6.85 -14.82
CA GLU A 17 -13.11 -5.83 -15.49
C GLU A 17 -13.53 -4.65 -14.59
N LYS A 18 -13.46 -4.83 -13.26
CA LYS A 18 -13.81 -3.81 -12.26
C LYS A 18 -12.57 -3.14 -11.66
N GLY A 19 -11.39 -3.36 -12.23
CA GLY A 19 -10.13 -2.81 -11.74
C GLY A 19 -9.67 -3.41 -10.41
N ARG A 20 -10.03 -4.67 -10.12
CA ARG A 20 -9.60 -5.37 -8.90
C ARG A 20 -8.39 -6.26 -9.17
N LEU A 21 -7.47 -6.29 -8.20
CA LEU A 21 -6.29 -7.14 -8.19
C LEU A 21 -6.52 -8.32 -7.24
N VAL A 22 -6.25 -9.55 -7.71
CA VAL A 22 -6.29 -10.75 -6.87
C VAL A 22 -5.04 -10.83 -6.02
N LEU A 23 -5.18 -10.83 -4.69
CA LEU A 23 -4.05 -10.98 -3.78
C LEU A 23 -3.56 -12.44 -3.75
N PRO A 24 -2.23 -12.66 -3.74
CA PRO A 24 -1.65 -13.96 -3.43
C PRO A 24 -2.20 -14.50 -2.10
N PRO A 25 -2.50 -15.81 -1.98
CA PRO A 25 -3.09 -16.38 -0.77
C PRO A 25 -2.30 -16.09 0.51
N THR A 26 -0.97 -16.07 0.43
CA THR A 26 -0.05 -15.77 1.54
C THR A 26 -0.21 -14.33 2.05
N PHE A 27 -0.62 -13.39 1.21
CA PHE A 27 -0.74 -11.98 1.55
C PHE A 27 -2.09 -11.65 2.21
N ARG A 28 -3.13 -12.42 1.88
CA ARG A 28 -4.52 -12.16 2.33
C ARG A 28 -4.64 -12.07 3.85
N ARG A 29 -3.95 -12.95 4.60
CA ARG A 29 -3.95 -12.95 6.08
C ARG A 29 -3.36 -11.68 6.68
N HIS A 30 -2.48 -11.01 5.95
CA HIS A 30 -1.80 -9.80 6.41
C HIS A 30 -2.57 -8.51 6.04
N LEU A 31 -3.57 -8.63 5.17
CA LEU A 31 -4.37 -7.53 4.61
C LEU A 31 -5.89 -7.74 4.84
N VAL A 32 -6.25 -8.50 5.88
CA VAL A 32 -7.62 -8.98 6.09
C VAL A 32 -8.56 -7.87 6.56
N ASN A 33 -8.08 -7.00 7.46
CA ASN A 33 -8.89 -5.93 8.04
C ASN A 33 -8.93 -4.72 7.09
N ALA A 34 -7.76 -4.22 6.73
CA ALA A 34 -7.57 -3.11 5.81
C ALA A 34 -6.24 -3.27 5.06
N ALA A 35 -6.19 -2.69 3.87
CA ALA A 35 -4.98 -2.44 3.12
C ALA A 35 -4.97 -0.98 2.69
N PHE A 36 -3.78 -0.40 2.59
CA PHE A 36 -3.61 0.99 2.18
C PHE A 36 -2.79 1.04 0.90
N LEU A 37 -3.38 1.62 -0.15
CA LEU A 37 -2.71 1.86 -1.42
C LEU A 37 -2.15 3.27 -1.45
N THR A 38 -0.91 3.41 -1.91
CA THR A 38 -0.28 4.71 -2.15
C THR A 38 0.44 4.71 -3.49
N LYS A 39 0.67 5.90 -4.05
CA LYS A 39 1.66 6.06 -5.12
C LYS A 39 3.06 5.98 -4.53
N SER A 40 3.99 5.34 -5.23
CA SER A 40 5.41 5.48 -4.92
C SER A 40 5.87 6.92 -5.17
N LEU A 41 6.87 7.36 -4.41
CA LEU A 41 7.51 8.67 -4.61
C LEU A 41 8.60 8.63 -5.69
N GLU A 42 9.11 7.44 -5.98
CA GLU A 42 10.30 7.24 -6.83
C GLU A 42 9.93 6.59 -8.16
N ASP A 43 9.07 5.58 -8.13
CA ASP A 43 8.71 4.74 -9.27
C ASP A 43 7.26 4.94 -9.72
N PRO A 44 6.91 4.66 -10.99
CA PRO A 44 5.54 4.69 -11.48
C PRO A 44 4.77 3.43 -11.06
N CYS A 45 4.67 3.18 -9.76
CA CYS A 45 4.01 2.01 -9.20
C CYS A 45 3.13 2.36 -7.98
N LEU A 46 2.28 1.40 -7.63
CA LEU A 46 1.48 1.44 -6.40
C LEU A 46 2.15 0.59 -5.33
N LEU A 47 2.10 1.08 -4.10
CA LEU A 47 2.54 0.38 -2.90
C LEU A 47 1.31 -0.06 -2.12
N VAL A 48 1.38 -1.24 -1.50
CA VAL A 48 0.33 -1.78 -0.63
C VAL A 48 0.91 -1.94 0.77
N TYR A 49 0.24 -1.39 1.76
CA TYR A 49 0.61 -1.47 3.16
C TYR A 49 -0.48 -2.16 3.98
N SER A 50 -0.07 -2.86 5.04
CA SER A 50 -0.97 -3.14 6.16
C SER A 50 -1.23 -1.85 6.95
N GLU A 51 -2.21 -1.90 7.84
CA GLU A 51 -2.54 -0.81 8.77
C GLU A 51 -1.34 -0.40 9.64
N GLU A 52 -0.61 -1.37 10.19
CA GLU A 52 0.57 -1.08 11.01
C GLU A 52 1.70 -0.43 10.19
N GLU A 53 1.93 -0.89 8.96
CA GLU A 53 3.06 -0.41 8.14
C GLU A 53 2.80 0.96 7.51
N ILE A 54 1.54 1.31 7.20
CA ILE A 54 1.24 2.65 6.67
C ILE A 54 1.51 3.74 7.72
N GLU A 55 1.23 3.46 9.00
CA GLU A 55 1.51 4.39 10.09
C GLU A 55 3.02 4.60 10.28
N LYS A 56 3.79 3.51 10.25
CA LYS A 56 5.27 3.57 10.31
C LYS A 56 5.84 4.32 9.11
N ALA A 57 5.33 4.06 7.89
CA ALA A 57 5.74 4.76 6.69
C ALA A 57 5.47 6.28 6.79
N ALA A 58 4.29 6.67 7.29
CA ALA A 58 3.94 8.07 7.51
C ALA A 58 4.87 8.74 8.55
N ALA A 59 5.13 8.07 9.67
CA ALA A 59 6.03 8.57 10.71
C ALA A 59 7.47 8.75 10.17
N ARG A 60 7.99 7.78 9.42
CA ARG A 60 9.31 7.87 8.78
C ARG A 60 9.37 9.05 7.81
N LEU A 61 8.33 9.24 6.99
CA LEU A 61 8.28 10.32 6.01
C LEU A 61 8.26 11.70 6.68
N ILE A 62 7.52 11.85 7.79
CA ILE A 62 7.53 13.08 8.61
C ILE A 62 8.95 13.38 9.10
N GLU A 63 9.67 12.39 9.62
CA GLU A 63 11.03 12.58 10.11
C GLU A 63 12.03 12.91 8.99
N GLN A 64 11.86 12.32 7.79
CA GLN A 64 12.68 12.66 6.62
C GLN A 64 12.46 14.11 6.17
N VAL A 65 11.22 14.60 6.23
CA VAL A 65 10.91 16.02 5.92
C VAL A 65 11.56 16.94 6.94
N LYS A 66 11.46 16.65 8.24
CA LYS A 66 12.14 17.43 9.30
C LYS A 66 13.65 17.52 9.10
N LYS A 67 14.26 16.44 8.58
CA LYS A 67 15.69 16.36 8.26
C LYS A 67 16.06 16.97 6.91
N ASN A 68 15.11 17.61 6.21
CA ASN A 68 15.26 18.14 4.84
C ASN A 68 15.70 17.10 3.79
N GLN A 69 15.44 15.81 4.04
CA GLN A 69 15.78 14.71 3.12
C GLN A 69 14.68 14.49 2.07
N VAL A 70 13.44 14.82 2.42
CA VAL A 70 12.27 14.74 1.52
C VAL A 70 11.56 16.09 1.54
N SER A 71 11.08 16.56 0.39
CA SER A 71 10.35 17.82 0.34
C SER A 71 8.95 17.70 1.00
N PRO A 72 8.43 18.75 1.66
CA PRO A 72 7.05 18.78 2.13
C PRO A 72 6.02 18.58 1.01
N HIS A 73 6.35 18.94 -0.24
CA HIS A 73 5.50 18.68 -1.40
C HIS A 73 5.40 17.19 -1.73
N ALA A 74 6.50 16.44 -1.65
CA ALA A 74 6.50 15.00 -1.83
C ALA A 74 5.67 14.32 -0.73
N GLN A 75 5.83 14.73 0.54
CA GLN A 75 5.00 14.24 1.63
C GLN A 75 3.51 14.47 1.38
N ARG A 76 3.11 15.69 0.96
CA ARG A 76 1.72 15.99 0.61
C ARG A 76 1.20 15.12 -0.53
N ARG A 77 2.02 14.89 -1.57
CA ARG A 77 1.65 14.04 -2.71
C ARG A 77 1.44 12.60 -2.28
N TRP A 78 2.34 12.05 -1.47
CA TRP A 78 2.21 10.69 -0.93
C TRP A 78 0.95 10.57 -0.07
N ALA A 79 0.75 11.49 0.88
CA ALA A 79 -0.43 11.51 1.75
C ALA A 79 -1.75 11.64 0.97
N ALA A 80 -1.80 12.50 -0.05
CA ALA A 80 -2.97 12.65 -0.91
C ALA A 80 -3.29 11.39 -1.75
N SER A 81 -2.30 10.52 -1.96
CA SER A 81 -2.50 9.25 -2.67
C SER A 81 -2.99 8.12 -1.78
N ILE A 82 -2.97 8.26 -0.45
CA ILE A 82 -3.38 7.19 0.45
C ILE A 82 -4.85 6.86 0.22
N SER A 83 -5.15 5.59 0.02
CA SER A 83 -6.50 5.07 -0.12
C SER A 83 -6.64 3.78 0.67
N GLU A 84 -7.50 3.79 1.69
CA GLU A 84 -7.90 2.56 2.38
C GLU A 84 -8.78 1.72 1.45
N VAL A 85 -8.45 0.43 1.33
CA VAL A 85 -9.18 -0.56 0.57
C VAL A 85 -9.35 -1.82 1.42
N ARG A 86 -10.39 -2.59 1.13
CA ARG A 86 -10.64 -3.88 1.78
C ARG A 86 -10.63 -5.00 0.78
N SER A 87 -10.15 -6.16 1.22
CA SER A 87 -10.26 -7.36 0.43
C SER A 87 -11.71 -7.86 0.41
N ASP A 88 -12.19 -8.30 -0.75
CA ASP A 88 -13.49 -8.95 -0.86
C ASP A 88 -13.41 -10.42 -0.43
N GLY A 89 -14.55 -11.12 -0.41
CA GLY A 89 -14.61 -12.55 -0.05
C GLY A 89 -13.80 -13.48 -0.96
N GLN A 90 -13.31 -13.01 -2.11
CA GLN A 90 -12.43 -13.76 -3.02
C GLN A 90 -10.95 -13.40 -2.81
N GLY A 91 -10.64 -12.49 -1.87
CA GLY A 91 -9.29 -12.00 -1.60
C GLY A 91 -8.80 -11.02 -2.67
N ARG A 92 -9.69 -10.24 -3.27
CA ARG A 92 -9.33 -9.17 -4.23
C ARG A 92 -9.41 -7.80 -3.60
N ILE A 93 -8.53 -6.89 -4.00
CA ILE A 93 -8.61 -5.46 -3.64
C ILE A 93 -8.95 -4.62 -4.86
N ALA A 94 -9.82 -3.62 -4.71
CA ALA A 94 -10.11 -2.67 -5.78
C ALA A 94 -9.01 -1.61 -5.85
N ILE A 95 -8.50 -1.33 -7.06
CA ILE A 95 -7.57 -0.22 -7.28
C ILE A 95 -8.41 1.04 -7.55
N PRO A 96 -8.36 2.07 -6.69
CA PRO A 96 -9.10 3.30 -6.91
C PRO A 96 -8.65 3.99 -8.21
N PRO A 97 -9.58 4.45 -9.09
CA PRO A 97 -9.23 5.07 -10.38
C PRO A 97 -8.37 6.34 -10.31
N LYS A 98 -8.28 6.96 -9.14
CA LYS A 98 -7.44 8.15 -8.90
C LYS A 98 -5.95 7.82 -8.73
N LEU A 99 -5.62 6.54 -8.53
CA LEU A 99 -4.26 6.05 -8.34
C LEU A 99 -3.59 5.75 -9.67
#